data_AF-A0A6B3HN65-F1
#
_entry.id   AF-A0A6B3HN65-F1
#
_cell.length_a   1.000
_cell.length_b   1.000
_cell.length_c   1.000
_cell.angle_alpha   90.00
_cell.angle_beta   90.00
_cell.angle_gamma   90.00
#
_symmetry.space_group_name_H-M   'P 1'
#
loop_
_entity.id
_entity.type
_entity.pdbx_description
1 polymer ?
#
loop_
_entity_poly.entity_id
_entity_poly.type
_entity_poly.pdbx_seq_one_letter_code
_entity_poly.pdbx_strand_id
1 'polypeptide(L)'
;LPYTERHTALARLVPEHLRVRRALVPEAGDADARRAADAFLAETLERGHEGVVVKDLAAAYSAGRRGASWLKVKPVHTLDLVV
;
A
#
# COMPACT_ATOMS: atom_id res chain seq x y z
N LEU A 1 -16.39 1.23 8.78
CA LEU A 1 -15.58 -0.01 8.76
C LEU A 1 -14.09 0.33 8.61
N PRO A 2 -13.23 -0.09 9.54
CA PRO A 2 -11.77 -0.13 9.41
C PRO A 2 -11.30 -0.79 8.10
N TYR A 3 -10.08 -0.48 7.66
CA TYR A 3 -9.53 -1.04 6.43
C TYR A 3 -9.46 -2.58 6.46
N THR A 4 -9.07 -3.16 7.59
CA THR A 4 -9.01 -4.62 7.79
C THR A 4 -10.35 -5.29 7.53
N GLU A 5 -11.43 -4.79 8.13
CA GLU A 5 -12.78 -5.30 7.94
C GLU A 5 -13.26 -5.19 6.49
N ARG A 6 -13.03 -4.03 5.86
CA ARG A 6 -13.38 -3.83 4.44
C ARG A 6 -12.63 -4.82 3.54
N HIS A 7 -11.36 -5.08 3.85
CA HIS A 7 -10.59 -6.04 3.09
C HIS A 7 -11.05 -7.48 3.32
N THR A 8 -11.43 -7.86 4.54
CA THR A 8 -12.04 -9.17 4.82
C THR A 8 -13.34 -9.33 4.02
N ALA A 9 -14.16 -8.29 3.93
CA ALA A 9 -15.36 -8.31 3.08
C ALA A 9 -15.00 -8.49 1.59
N LEU A 10 -14.00 -7.75 1.08
CA LEU A 10 -13.50 -7.91 -0.30
C LEU A 10 -13.01 -9.35 -0.56
N ALA A 11 -12.24 -9.92 0.36
CA ALA A 11 -11.68 -11.26 0.22
C ALA A 11 -12.76 -12.36 0.19
N ARG A 12 -13.92 -12.13 0.81
CA ARG A 12 -15.06 -13.05 0.70
C ARG A 12 -15.73 -13.02 -0.68
N LEU A 13 -15.63 -11.91 -1.41
CA LEU A 13 -16.32 -11.69 -2.68
C LEU A 13 -15.45 -11.98 -3.90
N VAL A 14 -14.13 -11.79 -3.80
CA VAL A 14 -13.21 -11.83 -4.94
C VAL A 14 -12.19 -12.94 -4.73
N PRO A 15 -11.98 -13.89 -5.66
CA PRO A 15 -10.91 -14.88 -5.59
C PRO A 15 -9.51 -14.25 -5.53
N GLU A 16 -8.56 -14.91 -4.88
CA GLU A 16 -7.22 -14.35 -4.62
C GLU A 16 -6.47 -13.87 -5.87
N HIS A 17 -6.50 -14.64 -6.95
CA HIS A 17 -5.82 -14.30 -8.21
C HIS A 17 -6.36 -13.05 -8.92
N LEU A 18 -7.54 -12.57 -8.53
CA LEU A 18 -8.14 -11.32 -9.02
C LEU A 18 -7.93 -10.13 -8.06
N ARG A 19 -7.26 -10.34 -6.91
CA ARG A 19 -6.98 -9.27 -5.94
C ARG A 19 -5.64 -8.63 -6.24
N VAL A 20 -5.53 -7.34 -5.95
CA VAL A 20 -4.24 -6.63 -5.94
C VAL A 20 -3.36 -7.22 -4.83
N ARG A 21 -2.07 -7.46 -5.14
CA ARG A 21 -1.09 -7.92 -4.14
C ARG A 21 -1.07 -6.97 -2.94
N ARG A 22 -0.82 -7.53 -1.75
CA ARG A 22 -0.64 -6.76 -0.52
C ARG A 22 0.28 -7.48 0.45
N ALA A 23 0.93 -6.72 1.32
CA ALA A 23 1.57 -7.21 2.53
C ALA A 23 0.87 -6.60 3.75
N LEU A 24 0.70 -7.38 4.83
CA LEU A 24 0.22 -6.86 6.11
C LEU A 24 1.43 -6.52 6.99
N VAL A 25 1.48 -5.29 7.48
CA VAL A 25 2.52 -4.81 8.41
C VAL A 25 1.79 -4.38 9.69
N PRO A 26 1.55 -5.29 10.64
CA PRO A 26 0.73 -5.00 11.81
C PRO A 26 1.44 -4.08 12.81
N GLU A 27 2.78 -4.17 12.88
CA GLU A 27 3.59 -3.42 13.83
C GLU A 27 4.73 -2.71 13.11
N ALA A 28 4.61 -1.39 12.94
CA ALA A 28 5.61 -0.60 12.24
C ALA A 28 6.93 -0.46 13.02
N GLY A 29 6.93 -0.75 14.32
CA GLY A 29 8.12 -0.75 15.16
C GLY A 29 8.98 -2.01 15.00
N ASP A 30 8.39 -3.10 14.48
CA ASP A 30 9.11 -4.35 14.25
C ASP A 30 10.03 -4.23 13.02
N ALA A 31 11.29 -4.59 13.22
CA ALA A 31 12.31 -4.52 12.18
C ALA A 31 12.07 -5.54 11.06
N ASP A 32 11.53 -6.72 11.39
CA ASP A 32 11.20 -7.74 10.39
C ASP A 32 10.01 -7.32 9.53
N ALA A 33 8.95 -6.82 10.15
CA ALA A 33 7.81 -6.25 9.45
C ALA A 33 8.22 -5.10 8.50
N ARG A 34 9.15 -4.24 8.92
CA ARG A 34 9.71 -3.18 8.05
C ARG A 34 10.50 -3.74 6.88
N ARG A 35 11.38 -4.72 7.11
CA ARG A 35 12.12 -5.40 6.03
C ARG A 35 11.17 -6.03 5.00
N ALA A 36 10.11 -6.67 5.47
CA ALA A 36 9.09 -7.26 4.59
C ALA A 36 8.35 -6.19 3.76
N ALA A 37 8.07 -5.02 4.35
CA ALA A 37 7.47 -3.90 3.63
C ALA A 37 8.40 -3.33 2.53
N ASP A 38 9.69 -3.20 2.83
CA ASP A 38 10.70 -2.73 1.88
C ASP A 38 10.88 -3.72 0.72
N ALA A 39 10.91 -5.03 1.02
CA ALA A 39 10.96 -6.08 0.00
C ALA A 39 9.71 -6.04 -0.90
N PHE A 40 8.52 -5.87 -0.32
CA PHE A 40 7.29 -5.74 -1.09
C PHE A 40 7.30 -4.51 -2.03
N LEU A 41 7.87 -3.38 -1.59
CA LEU A 41 8.07 -2.21 -2.44
C LEU A 41 9.05 -2.52 -3.58
N ALA A 42 10.21 -3.11 -3.28
CA ALA A 42 11.21 -3.45 -4.29
C ALA A 42 10.64 -4.35 -5.39
N GLU A 43 9.99 -5.46 -5.04
CA GLU A 43 9.32 -6.34 -6.00
C GLU A 43 8.22 -5.65 -6.80
N THR A 44 7.50 -4.71 -6.18
CA THR A 44 6.43 -3.95 -6.84
C THR A 44 7.01 -3.04 -7.93
N LEU A 45 8.16 -2.42 -7.66
CA LEU A 45 8.88 -1.61 -8.64
C LEU A 45 9.51 -2.46 -9.75
N GLU A 46 10.09 -3.62 -9.43
CA GLU A 46 10.64 -4.56 -10.43
C GLU A 46 9.58 -5.03 -11.43
N ARG A 47 8.31 -5.09 -11.00
CA ARG A 47 7.15 -5.40 -11.85
C ARG A 47 6.67 -4.23 -12.72
N GLY A 48 7.34 -3.08 -12.66
CA GLY A 48 7.03 -1.87 -13.44
C GLY A 48 5.88 -1.03 -12.88
N HIS A 49 5.46 -1.24 -11.62
CA HIS A 49 4.49 -0.37 -10.98
C HIS A 49 5.15 0.90 -10.44
N GLU A 50 4.37 1.99 -10.25
CA GLU A 50 4.90 3.26 -9.73
C GLU A 50 5.41 3.18 -8.27
N GLY A 51 4.94 2.21 -7.49
CA GLY A 51 5.22 2.09 -6.07
C GLY A 51 4.05 1.45 -5.31
N VAL A 52 3.92 1.78 -4.03
CA VAL A 52 2.91 1.19 -3.14
C VAL A 52 2.01 2.24 -2.51
N VAL A 53 0.84 1.79 -2.03
CA VAL A 53 -0.01 2.60 -1.16
C VAL A 53 0.00 1.99 0.23
N VAL A 54 0.53 2.72 1.20
CA VAL A 54 0.51 2.36 2.62
C VAL A 54 -0.82 2.83 3.21
N LYS A 55 -1.55 1.93 3.87
CA LYS A 55 -2.89 2.21 4.40
C LYS A 55 -2.93 1.89 5.89
N ASP A 56 -3.43 2.84 6.68
CA ASP A 56 -3.77 2.60 8.08
C ASP A 56 -4.86 1.51 8.18
N LEU A 57 -4.56 0.47 8.95
CA LEU A 57 -5.42 -0.68 9.18
C LEU A 57 -6.72 -0.32 9.91
N ALA A 58 -6.67 0.66 10.81
CA ALA A 58 -7.80 1.12 11.61
C ALA A 58 -8.65 2.18 10.88
N ALA A 59 -8.12 2.82 9.83
CA ALA A 59 -8.79 3.93 9.18
C ALA A 59 -10.06 3.53 8.41
N ALA A 60 -11.14 4.29 8.66
CA ALA A 60 -12.34 4.28 7.84
C ALA A 60 -12.06 4.85 6.43
N TYR A 61 -12.95 4.57 5.48
CA TYR A 61 -12.90 5.21 4.17
C TYR A 61 -13.44 6.64 4.29
N SER A 62 -12.71 7.61 3.77
CA SER A 62 -13.11 9.02 3.79
C SER A 62 -13.26 9.52 2.36
N ALA A 63 -14.48 9.46 1.82
CA ALA A 63 -14.78 9.88 0.46
C ALA A 63 -14.39 11.36 0.24
N GLY A 64 -13.72 11.66 -0.88
CA GLY A 64 -13.30 13.01 -1.26
C GLY A 64 -12.18 13.62 -0.40
N ARG A 65 -11.68 12.92 0.63
CA ARG A 65 -10.66 13.43 1.54
C ARG A 65 -9.25 13.00 1.12
N ARG A 66 -8.32 13.94 1.10
CA ARG A 66 -6.87 13.69 1.07
C ARG A 66 -6.33 13.78 2.50
N GLY A 67 -5.74 12.70 3.00
CA GLY A 67 -5.23 12.62 4.37
C GLY A 67 -4.16 11.54 4.51
N ALA A 68 -3.57 11.45 5.70
CA ALA A 68 -2.44 10.57 5.97
C ALA A 68 -2.82 9.08 6.13
N SER A 69 -4.12 8.74 6.14
CA SER A 69 -4.54 7.35 6.28
C SER A 69 -4.08 6.50 5.10
N TRP A 70 -3.98 7.07 3.89
CA TRP A 70 -3.52 6.41 2.66
C TRP A 70 -2.37 7.20 2.03
N LEU A 71 -1.15 6.69 2.14
CA LEU A 71 0.07 7.33 1.63
C LEU A 71 0.56 6.62 0.38
N LYS A 72 0.83 7.39 -0.67
CA LYS A 72 1.53 6.90 -1.86
C LYS A 72 3.03 6.96 -1.58
N VAL A 73 3.70 5.83 -1.66
CA VAL A 73 5.16 5.73 -1.52
C VAL A 73 5.68 5.29 -2.88
N LYS A 74 6.44 6.19 -3.51
CA LYS A 74 7.02 5.98 -4.83
C LYS A 74 8.40 6.64 -4.91
N PRO A 75 9.30 6.12 -5.77
CA PRO A 75 10.54 6.82 -6.08
C PRO A 75 10.26 8.25 -6.53
N VAL A 76 11.12 9.16 -6.09
CA VAL A 76 11.13 10.55 -6.57
C VAL A 76 12.23 10.63 -7.62
N HIS A 77 11.86 10.97 -8.84
CA HIS A 77 12.80 11.25 -9.92
C HIS A 77 12.90 12.76 -10.10
N THR A 78 14.09 13.30 -9.90
CA THR A 78 14.42 14.67 -10.31
C THR A 78 14.94 14.60 -11.74
N LEU A 79 14.41 15.45 -12.62
CA LEU A 79 14.77 15.49 -14.04
C LEU A 79 15.27 16.89 -14.38
N ASP A 80 16.40 16.96 -15.08
CA ASP A 80 16.86 18.19 -15.73
C ASP A 80 16.24 18.24 -17.14
N LEU A 81 15.39 19.24 -17.38
CA LEU A 81 14.61 19.38 -18.62
C LEU A 81 14.95 20.70 -19.33
N VAL A 82 14.86 20.72 -20.66
CA VAL A 82 14.99 21.95 -21.48
C VAL A 82 13.63 22.66 -21.55
N VAL A 83 13.64 24.00 -21.63
CA VAL A 83 12.43 24.84 -21.85
C VAL A 83 11.96 24.76 -23.29
#